data_AF-A0A3G9ISK1-F1
#
_entry.id   AF-A0A3G9ISK1-F1
#
_cell.length_a   1.000
_cell.length_b   1.000
_cell.length_c   1.000
_cell.angle_alpha   90.00
_cell.angle_beta   90.00
_cell.angle_gamma   90.00
#
_symmetry.space_group_name_H-M   'P 1'
#
loop_
_entity.id
_entity.type
_entity.pdbx_description
1 polymer ?
#
loop_
_entity_poly.entity_id
_entity_poly.type
_entity_poly.pdbx_seq_one_letter_code
_entity_poly.pdbx_strand_id
1 'polypeptide(L)' 'MLLPGVLGLDLLMDNGWIATYGSREEMGIQISFASEGGSQTPTPDLSIEVDDIDTLSTFLLMYNPYMAH' A
#
# COMPACT_ATOMS: atom_id res chain seq x y z
N MET A 1 12.20 -4.22 -6.39
CA MET A 1 11.61 -2.90 -6.08
C MET A 1 10.85 -3.07 -4.77
N LEU A 2 11.06 -2.21 -3.77
CA LEU A 2 10.38 -2.36 -2.48
C LEU A 2 8.87 -2.08 -2.63
N LEU A 3 8.04 -2.60 -1.70
CA LEU A 3 6.58 -2.40 -1.67
C LEU A 3 6.13 -0.94 -1.87
N PRO A 4 6.80 0.09 -1.29
CA PRO A 4 6.43 1.48 -1.55
C PRO A 4 6.50 1.87 -3.03
N GLY A 5 7.49 1.35 -3.76
CA GLY A 5 7.63 1.63 -5.20
C GLY A 5 6.53 0.98 -6.04
N VAL A 6 6.04 -0.19 -5.62
CA VAL A 6 4.91 -0.88 -6.27
C VAL A 6 3.59 -0.14 -6.01
N LEU A 7 3.48 0.53 -4.86
CA LEU A 7 2.36 1.40 -4.51
C LEU A 7 2.48 2.83 -5.05
N GLY A 8 3.53 3.13 -5.83
CA GLY A 8 3.76 4.48 -6.40
C GLY A 8 4.11 5.55 -5.37
N LEU A 9 4.62 5.19 -4.19
CA LEU A 9 4.97 6.12 -3.13
C LEU A 9 6.43 6.58 -3.24
N ASP A 10 6.64 7.90 -3.10
CA ASP A 10 7.96 8.54 -3.03
C ASP A 10 8.49 8.50 -1.59
N LEU A 11 9.81 8.33 -1.41
CA LEU A 11 10.47 8.55 -0.12
C LEU A 11 10.55 10.05 0.15
N LEU A 12 9.83 10.51 1.16
CA LEU A 12 9.76 11.93 1.53
C LEU A 12 10.75 12.28 2.65
N MET A 13 11.01 11.35 3.56
CA MET A 13 11.91 11.53 4.69
C MET A 13 12.50 10.18 5.11
N ASP A 14 13.78 10.18 5.51
CA ASP A 14 14.43 9.03 6.14
C ASP A 14 15.39 9.52 7.23
N ASN A 15 15.16 9.09 8.47
CA ASN A 15 16.01 9.36 9.62
C ASN A 15 16.72 8.09 10.14
N GLY A 16 16.78 7.03 9.33
CA GLY A 16 17.38 5.73 9.64
C GLY A 16 16.50 4.82 10.50
N TRP A 17 15.85 5.35 11.55
CA TRP A 17 14.91 4.60 12.39
C TRP A 17 13.45 4.71 11.92
N ILE A 18 13.15 5.70 11.08
CA ILE A 18 11.84 5.95 10.49
C ILE A 18 12.00 6.50 9.08
N ALA A 19 11.23 5.94 8.15
CA ALA A 19 11.07 6.45 6.80
C ALA A 19 9.60 6.80 6.57
N THR A 20 9.36 7.89 5.84
CA THR A 20 8.03 8.35 5.46
C THR A 20 7.91 8.31 3.95
N TYR A 21 6.89 7.58 3.49
CA TYR A 21 6.55 7.46 2.08
C TYR A 21 5.19 8.12 1.82
N GLY A 22 5.03 8.78 0.69
CA GLY A 22 3.77 9.42 0.33
C GLY A 22 3.61 9.63 -1.17
N SER A 23 2.37 9.89 -1.57
CA SER A 23 2.02 10.35 -2.92
C SER A 23 2.13 11.88 -3.00
N ARG A 24 2.27 12.42 -4.22
CA ARG A 24 2.17 13.86 -4.49
C ARG A 24 0.72 14.34 -4.64
N GLU A 25 -0.23 13.41 -4.61
CA GLU A 25 -1.65 13.74 -4.66
C GLU A 25 -2.13 14.31 -3.33
N GLU A 26 -2.94 15.36 -3.42
CA GLU A 26 -3.59 15.93 -2.25
C GLU A 26 -4.80 15.07 -1.86
N MET A 27 -4.72 14.45 -0.69
CA MET A 27 -5.85 13.79 -0.05
C MET A 27 -6.23 14.53 1.23
N GLY A 28 -7.54 14.64 1.48
CA GLY A 28 -8.04 15.05 2.79
C GLY A 28 -7.71 14.01 3.86
N ILE A 29 -7.49 14.45 5.10
CA ILE A 29 -7.29 13.54 6.23
C ILE A 29 -8.59 12.75 6.47
N GLN A 30 -8.50 11.43 6.47
CA GLN A 30 -9.62 10.52 6.71
C GLN A 30 -9.28 9.51 7.81
N ILE A 31 -10.27 9.15 8.63
CA ILE A 31 -10.18 8.10 9.64
C ILE A 31 -11.43 7.25 9.53
N SER A 32 -11.24 5.95 9.30
CA SER A 32 -12.32 4.98 9.16
C SER A 32 -12.51 4.18 10.45
N PHE A 33 -13.76 4.00 10.87
CA PHE A 33 -14.15 3.09 11.95
C PHE A 33 -14.97 1.95 11.36
N ALA A 34 -14.46 0.72 11.47
CA ALA A 34 -15.07 -0.45 10.84
C ALA A 34 -15.09 -1.64 11.81
N SER A 35 -16.23 -2.32 11.90
CA SER A 35 -16.38 -3.56 12.68
C SER A 35 -15.93 -4.81 11.92
N GLU A 36 -15.81 -4.72 10.59
CA GLU A 36 -15.29 -5.76 9.70
C GLU A 36 -14.60 -5.12 8.48
N GLY A 37 -13.76 -5.86 7.78
CA GLY A 37 -13.14 -5.48 6.50
C GLY A 37 -14.06 -5.62 5.29
N GLY A 38 -15.34 -5.98 5.52
CA GLY A 38 -16.30 -6.34 4.49
C GLY A 38 -16.28 -7.84 4.19
N SER A 39 -17.42 -8.40 3.81
CA SER A 39 -17.57 -9.84 3.54
C SER A 39 -17.12 -10.75 4.70
N GLN A 40 -17.35 -10.33 5.96
CA GLN A 40 -16.94 -11.03 7.18
C GLN A 40 -15.42 -11.19 7.34
N THR A 41 -14.63 -10.40 6.62
CA THR A 41 -13.17 -10.40 6.78
C THR A 41 -12.75 -9.55 7.99
N PRO A 42 -11.60 -9.83 8.61
CA PRO A 42 -11.03 -8.95 9.62
C PRO A 42 -10.81 -7.53 9.09
N THR A 43 -10.97 -6.52 9.95
CA THR A 43 -10.63 -5.14 9.60
C THR A 43 -9.15 -5.03 9.25
N PRO A 44 -8.78 -4.37 8.13
CA PRO A 44 -7.37 -4.22 7.75
C PRO A 44 -6.64 -3.22 8.65
N ASP A 45 -5.33 -3.42 8.83
CA ASP A 45 -4.47 -2.46 9.53
C ASP A 45 -4.28 -1.16 8.72
N LEU A 46 -4.23 -1.27 7.39
CA LEU A 46 -4.09 -0.17 6.45
C LEU A 46 -4.97 -0.40 5.23
N SER A 47 -5.74 0.61 4.84
CA SER A 47 -6.46 0.65 3.57
C SER A 47 -5.74 1.60 2.61
N ILE A 48 -5.50 1.14 1.39
CA ILE A 48 -4.81 1.91 0.35
C ILE A 48 -5.73 1.94 -0.86
N GLU A 49 -6.05 3.14 -1.34
CA GLU A 49 -6.77 3.37 -2.58
C GLU A 49 -5.76 3.48 -3.73
N VAL A 50 -6.05 2.80 -4.84
CA VAL A 50 -5.20 2.77 -6.03
C VAL A 50 -6.05 2.90 -7.28
N ASP A 51 -5.54 3.59 -8.30
CA ASP A 51 -6.28 3.83 -9.54
C ASP A 51 -6.54 2.55 -10.36
N ASP A 52 -5.56 1.65 -10.38
CA ASP A 52 -5.59 0.42 -11.17
C ASP A 52 -5.06 -0.76 -10.36
N ILE A 53 -6.01 -1.54 -9.82
CA ILE A 53 -5.71 -2.74 -9.03
C ILE A 53 -5.14 -3.87 -9.87
N ASP A 54 -5.45 -3.95 -11.16
CA ASP A 54 -4.98 -5.04 -12.05
C ASP A 54 -3.50 -4.87 -12.37
N THR A 55 -3.10 -3.62 -12.65
CA THR A 55 -1.70 -3.25 -12.82
C THR A 55 -0.90 -3.52 -11.54
N LEU A 56 -1.41 -3.09 -10.37
CA LEU A 56 -0.78 -3.37 -9.07
C LEU A 56 -0.64 -4.88 -8.80
N SER A 57 -1.70 -5.65 -9.02
CA SER A 57 -1.72 -7.10 -8.79
C SER A 57 -0.70 -7.81 -9.66
N THR A 58 -0.56 -7.39 -10.92
CA THR A 58 0.45 -7.92 -11.85
C THR A 58 1.86 -7.68 -11.32
N PHE A 59 2.18 -6.46 -10.86
CA PHE A 59 3.49 -6.15 -10.28
C PHE A 59 3.77 -6.97 -9.01
N LEU A 60 2.77 -7.14 -8.13
CA LEU A 60 2.92 -7.93 -6.90
C LEU A 60 3.16 -9.42 -7.19
N LEU A 61 2.45 -10.00 -8.16
CA LEU A 61 2.66 -11.39 -8.57
C LEU A 61 4.02 -11.61 -9.23
N MET A 62 4.45 -10.69 -10.09
CA MET A 62 5.78 -10.73 -10.71
C MET A 62 6.92 -10.55 -9.71
N TYR A 63 6.67 -9.82 -8.62
CA TYR A 63 7.66 -9.55 -7.58
C TYR A 63 7.53 -10.47 -6.37
N ASN A 64 6.68 -11.49 -6.39
CA ASN A 64 6.53 -12.40 -5.26
C ASN A 64 7.87 -13.13 -5.00
N PRO A 65 8.62 -12.79 -3.93
CA PRO A 65 9.92 -13.40 -3.66
C PRO A 65 9.79 -14.90 -3.29
N TYR A 66 8.56 -15.38 -3.08
CA TYR A 66 8.23 -16.78 -2.79
C TYR A 66 7.80 -17.60 -4.02
N MET A 67 7.71 -16.99 -5.22
CA MET A 67 7.41 -17.71 -6.48
C MET A 67 8.68 -18.05 -7.30
N ALA A 68 9.87 -17.70 -6.81
CA ALA A 68 11.13 -18.14 -7.37
C ALA A 68 11.55 -19.52 -6.81
N HIS A 69 10.72 -20.53 -7.03
CA HIS A 69 11.06 -21.94 -6.89
C HIS A 69 10.38 -22.76 -7.98
#